data_AF-A0A8J7M1W8-F1
#
_entry.id   AF-A0A8J7M1W8-F1
#
_cell.length_a   1.000
_cell.length_b   1.000
_cell.length_c   1.000
_cell.angle_alpha   90.00
_cell.angle_beta   90.00
_cell.angle_gamma   90.00
#
_symmetry.space_group_name_H-M   'P 1'
#
loop_
_entity.id
_entity.type
_entity.pdbx_description
1 polymer ?
#
loop_
_entity_poly.entity_id
_entity_poly.type
_entity_poly.pdbx_seq_one_letter_code
_entity_poly.pdbx_strand_id
1 'polypeptide(L)'
;MKFTLRWKVLGLVILSVVTITTVISIVTIRNIVSRGNERIAAYREVLLSERKHQIQGYVEMAIKIVQKSPFQQARAVLAAARYGEHGYIWINDFNNVMVVHPDPRLEGKDQSDLKDPNGVYILREITKTCKDKGEGFIEYMWKMPGDETLKPKISFAKSIPGTKWIAGTGVYIDDINTQVAKEKSRIDAELSSTVSQFVVLALTVTFLLLIFAHFIVKRYITGPLETISNTIKNFNNDLSITIPVTTEDEVGTLARWLNEHFSSLRTIIHLVSEVTERLHAQAGTIVSAVNQQTDFTSHLSSSVVEISSTMEEFSSTASQIAQHSQGVVDRADKSLEDTKHGAAEVETLTMKIVDLNGNIRTNLEEIVKLGKKSKEINKIMEIINNIANQTKLIAFNAALEAASAGEAGKRFGVVAVEIRRLADSVVSSTGEIESKITEILDAVNRLVMSSEKSSQLIQEGQEYATHTVEMLMEGIESVDETSSAARQISLSTKQQQIASSQVVIALKDIEKGVQSANDSAFKSHAIVAELTDLSEQLRSLVLTFKHEKDPAGPHGAVLELG
;
A
#
# COMPACT_ATOMS: atom_id res chain seq x y z
N MET A 1 -7.74 -37.11 33.73
CA MET A 1 -6.84 -37.82 32.81
C MET A 1 -7.19 -37.40 31.38
N LYS A 2 -6.34 -36.64 30.68
CA LYS A 2 -6.61 -36.23 29.29
C LYS A 2 -6.22 -37.38 28.36
N PHE A 3 -7.21 -38.14 27.88
CA PHE A 3 -6.96 -39.18 26.87
C PHE A 3 -6.50 -38.53 25.57
N THR A 4 -5.36 -38.98 25.04
CA THR A 4 -4.88 -38.57 23.71
C THR A 4 -5.87 -39.05 22.65
N LEU A 5 -5.89 -38.40 21.47
CA LEU A 5 -6.77 -38.79 20.36
C LEU A 5 -6.61 -40.28 20.02
N ARG A 6 -5.37 -40.80 20.12
CA ARG A 6 -5.03 -42.23 20.03
C ARG A 6 -5.91 -43.09 20.93
N TRP A 7 -5.95 -42.79 22.22
CA TRP A 7 -6.72 -43.56 23.20
C TRP A 7 -8.23 -43.38 23.06
N LYS A 8 -8.70 -42.22 22.57
CA LYS A 8 -10.13 -42.00 22.32
C LYS A 8 -10.63 -42.86 21.15
N VAL A 9 -9.91 -42.85 20.03
CA VAL A 9 -10.29 -43.63 18.84
C VAL A 9 -10.15 -45.13 19.11
N LEU A 10 -9.03 -45.56 19.71
CA LEU A 10 -8.86 -46.97 20.11
C LEU A 10 -9.91 -47.40 21.14
N GLY A 11 -10.26 -46.55 22.10
CA GLY A 11 -11.28 -46.83 23.11
C GLY A 11 -12.65 -47.10 22.50
N LEU A 12 -13.06 -46.33 21.48
CA LEU A 12 -14.33 -46.56 20.77
C LEU A 12 -14.32 -47.89 20.00
N VAL A 13 -13.21 -48.24 19.34
CA VAL A 13 -13.09 -49.52 18.60
C VAL A 13 -13.01 -50.72 19.55
N ILE A 14 -12.28 -50.61 20.66
CA ILE A 14 -12.23 -51.65 21.69
C ILE A 14 -13.63 -51.87 22.27
N LEU A 15 -14.34 -50.79 22.61
CA LEU A 15 -15.68 -50.86 23.17
C LEU A 15 -16.65 -51.55 22.21
N SER A 16 -16.62 -51.23 20.91
CA SER A 16 -17.51 -51.86 19.93
C SER A 16 -17.20 -53.34 19.73
N VAL A 17 -15.92 -53.72 19.59
CA VAL A 17 -15.49 -55.12 19.42
C VAL A 17 -15.86 -55.96 20.65
N VAL A 18 -15.60 -55.46 21.86
CA VAL A 18 -15.93 -56.16 23.11
C VAL A 18 -17.45 -56.29 23.29
N THR A 19 -18.22 -55.25 22.96
CA THR A 19 -19.69 -55.29 23.09
C THR A 19 -20.28 -56.33 22.14
N ILE A 20 -19.88 -56.33 20.87
CA ILE A 20 -20.38 -57.27 19.86
C ILE A 20 -20.02 -58.72 20.24
N THR A 21 -18.77 -58.97 20.60
CA THR A 21 -18.30 -60.32 20.97
C THR A 21 -18.96 -60.84 22.23
N THR A 22 -19.21 -59.98 23.23
CA THR A 22 -19.93 -60.34 24.45
C THR A 22 -21.38 -60.72 24.17
N VAL A 23 -22.08 -59.92 23.36
CA VAL A 23 -23.49 -60.19 22.99
C VAL A 23 -23.60 -61.53 22.25
N ILE A 24 -22.74 -61.76 21.25
CA ILE A 24 -22.72 -63.02 20.50
C ILE A 24 -22.43 -64.20 21.44
N SER A 25 -21.51 -64.05 22.39
CA SER A 25 -21.13 -65.11 23.32
C SER A 25 -22.29 -65.49 24.26
N ILE A 26 -23.00 -64.50 24.81
CA ILE A 26 -24.16 -64.73 25.69
C ILE A 26 -25.26 -65.51 24.94
N VAL A 27 -25.56 -65.11 23.70
CA VAL A 27 -26.60 -65.78 22.89
C VAL A 27 -26.22 -67.23 22.59
N THR A 28 -24.97 -67.47 22.19
CA THR A 28 -24.50 -68.82 21.84
C THR A 28 -24.45 -69.75 23.05
N ILE A 29 -23.97 -69.29 24.21
CA ILE A 29 -23.94 -70.08 25.45
C ILE A 29 -25.36 -70.46 25.88
N ARG A 30 -26.31 -69.51 25.83
CA ARG A 30 -27.73 -69.81 26.12
C ARG A 30 -28.30 -70.90 25.22
N ASN A 31 -28.01 -70.84 23.92
CA ASN A 31 -28.46 -71.85 22.95
C ASN A 31 -27.85 -73.23 23.22
N ILE A 32 -26.56 -73.29 23.58
CA ILE A 32 -25.86 -74.54 23.91
C ILE A 32 -26.49 -75.20 25.15
N VAL A 33 -26.73 -74.42 26.22
CA VAL A 33 -27.34 -74.93 27.46
C VAL A 33 -28.79 -75.38 27.25
N SER A 34 -29.59 -74.61 26.50
CA SER A 34 -30.99 -74.97 26.21
C SER A 34 -31.09 -76.35 25.53
N ARG A 35 -30.25 -76.59 24.51
CA ARG A 35 -30.19 -77.87 23.79
C ARG A 35 -29.76 -79.04 24.68
N GLY A 36 -28.86 -78.80 25.65
CA GLY A 36 -28.45 -79.81 26.63
C GLY A 36 -29.61 -80.27 27.51
N ASN A 37 -30.41 -79.32 28.01
CA ASN A 37 -31.57 -79.62 28.85
C ASN A 37 -32.68 -80.39 28.09
N GLU A 38 -32.95 -80.04 26.83
CA GLU A 38 -33.90 -80.75 25.98
C GLU A 38 -33.51 -82.21 25.76
N ARG A 39 -32.21 -82.48 25.53
CA ARG A 39 -31.69 -83.85 25.37
C ARG A 39 -31.88 -84.72 26.62
N ILE A 40 -31.66 -84.17 27.81
CA ILE A 40 -31.85 -84.89 29.08
C ILE A 40 -33.34 -85.25 29.27
N ALA A 41 -34.25 -84.32 28.98
CA ALA A 41 -35.69 -84.55 29.10
C ALA A 41 -36.16 -85.67 28.15
N ALA A 42 -35.72 -85.65 26.91
CA ALA A 42 -36.05 -86.68 25.91
C ALA A 42 -35.54 -88.09 26.33
N TYR A 43 -34.35 -88.18 26.93
CA TYR A 43 -33.79 -89.46 27.38
C TYR A 43 -34.63 -90.14 28.47
N ARG A 44 -35.15 -89.36 29.44
CA ARG A 44 -36.02 -89.86 30.51
C ARG A 44 -37.34 -90.43 29.97
N GLU A 45 -37.96 -89.72 29.02
CA GLU A 45 -39.21 -90.10 28.38
C GLU A 45 -39.11 -91.47 27.69
N VAL A 46 -38.03 -91.71 26.95
CA VAL A 46 -37.79 -92.97 26.23
C VAL A 46 -37.76 -94.16 27.19
N LEU A 47 -37.01 -94.06 28.30
CA LEU A 47 -36.87 -95.15 29.28
C LEU A 47 -38.20 -95.50 29.98
N LEU A 48 -39.02 -94.49 30.30
CA LEU A 48 -40.33 -94.69 30.92
C LEU A 48 -41.32 -95.35 29.95
N SER A 49 -41.28 -94.96 28.67
CA SER A 49 -42.13 -95.53 27.63
C SER A 49 -41.89 -97.03 27.45
N GLU A 50 -40.62 -97.46 27.41
CA GLU A 50 -40.24 -98.87 27.29
C GLU A 50 -40.80 -99.71 28.47
N ARG A 51 -40.61 -99.24 29.71
CA ARG A 51 -41.14 -99.92 30.91
C ARG A 51 -42.66 -100.00 30.92
N LYS A 52 -43.35 -98.92 30.53
CA LYS A 52 -44.81 -98.88 30.43
C LYS A 52 -45.34 -99.94 29.45
N HIS A 53 -44.70 -100.08 28.29
CA HIS A 53 -45.11 -101.07 27.29
C HIS A 53 -44.92 -102.51 27.78
N GLN A 54 -43.83 -102.77 28.53
CA GLN A 54 -43.53 -104.09 29.07
C GLN A 54 -44.62 -104.57 30.06
N ILE A 55 -45.04 -103.72 31.00
CA ILE A 55 -46.04 -104.09 32.01
C ILE A 55 -47.45 -104.23 31.43
N GLN A 56 -47.78 -103.50 30.35
CA GLN A 56 -49.03 -103.73 29.61
C GLN A 56 -49.09 -105.15 29.05
N GLY A 57 -48.02 -105.61 28.39
CA GLY A 57 -47.94 -106.95 27.82
C GLY A 57 -48.13 -108.06 28.87
N TYR A 58 -47.55 -107.91 30.06
CA TYR A 58 -47.71 -108.89 31.14
C TYR A 58 -49.14 -108.95 31.70
N VAL A 59 -49.83 -107.81 31.82
CA VAL A 59 -51.25 -107.81 32.25
C VAL A 59 -52.13 -108.48 31.20
N GLU A 60 -51.91 -108.24 29.91
CA GLU A 60 -52.69 -108.92 28.86
C GLU A 60 -52.47 -110.44 28.86
N MET A 61 -51.24 -110.89 29.13
CA MET A 61 -50.94 -112.30 29.33
C MET A 61 -51.70 -112.86 30.54
N ALA A 62 -51.71 -112.13 31.66
CA ALA A 62 -52.46 -112.52 32.86
C ALA A 62 -53.96 -112.66 32.59
N ILE A 63 -54.57 -111.68 31.91
CA ILE A 63 -55.99 -111.70 31.54
C ILE A 63 -56.30 -112.94 30.68
N LYS A 64 -55.47 -113.25 29.68
CA LYS A 64 -55.64 -114.43 28.83
C LYS A 64 -55.57 -115.74 29.63
N ILE A 65 -54.70 -115.83 30.64
CA ILE A 65 -54.60 -117.01 31.52
C ILE A 65 -55.88 -117.17 32.35
N VAL A 66 -56.39 -116.08 32.94
CA VAL A 66 -57.65 -116.11 33.73
C VAL A 66 -58.84 -116.53 32.86
N GLN A 67 -58.90 -116.10 31.60
CA GLN A 67 -60.03 -116.38 30.72
C GLN A 67 -60.02 -117.79 30.12
N LYS A 68 -58.85 -118.42 29.95
CA LYS A 68 -58.71 -119.72 29.27
C LYS A 68 -58.67 -120.93 30.20
N SER A 69 -58.45 -120.71 31.50
CA SER A 69 -58.30 -121.79 32.47
C SER A 69 -59.28 -121.62 33.62
N PRO A 70 -59.75 -122.72 34.25
CA PRO A 70 -60.51 -122.62 35.50
C PRO A 70 -59.74 -121.77 36.51
N PHE A 71 -60.45 -120.88 37.21
CA PHE A 71 -59.80 -119.84 38.02
C PHE A 71 -58.82 -120.40 39.08
N GLN A 72 -59.10 -121.58 39.63
CA GLN A 72 -58.22 -122.19 40.63
C GLN A 72 -56.84 -122.57 40.04
N GLN A 73 -56.80 -122.93 38.75
CA GLN A 73 -55.56 -123.20 38.02
C GLN A 73 -54.87 -121.91 37.60
N ALA A 74 -55.63 -120.92 37.10
CA ALA A 74 -55.12 -119.60 36.75
C ALA A 74 -54.52 -118.88 37.98
N ARG A 75 -55.17 -118.99 39.15
CA ARG A 75 -54.68 -118.43 40.42
C ARG A 75 -53.32 -119.01 40.81
N ALA A 76 -53.13 -120.32 40.73
CA ALA A 76 -51.86 -120.95 41.06
C ALA A 76 -50.73 -120.47 40.13
N VAL A 77 -51.00 -120.37 38.82
CA VAL A 77 -50.03 -119.88 37.83
C VAL A 77 -49.69 -118.41 38.07
N LEU A 78 -50.69 -117.56 38.29
CA LEU A 78 -50.48 -116.11 38.44
C LEU A 78 -49.87 -115.73 39.79
N ALA A 79 -50.21 -116.42 40.88
CA ALA A 79 -49.57 -116.22 42.18
C ALA A 79 -48.08 -116.60 42.15
N ALA A 80 -47.72 -117.63 41.39
CA ALA A 80 -46.33 -118.07 41.18
C ALA A 80 -45.60 -117.29 40.08
N ALA A 81 -46.32 -116.60 39.18
CA ALA A 81 -45.72 -115.88 38.07
C ALA A 81 -44.78 -114.77 38.55
N ARG A 82 -43.53 -114.83 38.08
CA ARG A 82 -42.50 -113.80 38.25
C ARG A 82 -41.90 -113.45 36.90
N TYR A 83 -41.53 -112.19 36.73
CA TYR A 83 -40.81 -111.70 35.55
C TYR A 83 -39.84 -110.59 35.94
N GLY A 84 -38.74 -110.45 35.20
CA GLY A 84 -37.62 -109.63 35.65
C GLY A 84 -37.11 -110.09 37.04
N GLU A 85 -36.46 -109.19 37.78
CA GLU A 85 -35.97 -109.49 39.14
C GLU A 85 -37.08 -109.45 40.20
N HIS A 86 -38.03 -108.53 40.06
CA HIS A 86 -39.01 -108.22 41.11
C HIS A 86 -40.46 -108.11 40.61
N GLY A 87 -40.71 -108.45 39.34
CA GLY A 87 -42.01 -108.33 38.71
C GLY A 87 -42.92 -109.49 39.09
N TYR A 88 -44.19 -109.16 39.32
CA TYR A 88 -45.23 -110.13 39.66
C TYR A 88 -46.59 -109.60 39.24
N ILE A 89 -47.55 -110.51 39.09
CA ILE A 89 -48.93 -110.19 38.77
C ILE A 89 -49.76 -110.28 40.05
N TRP A 90 -50.67 -109.34 40.23
CA TRP A 90 -51.72 -109.44 41.23
C TRP A 90 -53.10 -109.34 40.57
N ILE A 91 -54.10 -109.84 41.27
CA ILE A 91 -55.50 -109.67 40.91
C ILE A 91 -56.25 -109.16 42.14
N ASN A 92 -57.02 -108.10 41.98
CA ASN A 92 -57.98 -107.63 42.99
C ASN A 92 -59.38 -107.57 42.39
N ASP A 93 -60.41 -107.49 43.22
CA ASP A 93 -61.76 -107.20 42.76
C ASP A 93 -62.07 -105.68 42.80
N PHE A 94 -63.22 -105.30 42.26
CA PHE A 94 -63.70 -103.91 42.26
C PHE A 94 -64.14 -103.36 43.63
N ASN A 95 -64.10 -104.18 44.68
CA ASN A 95 -64.30 -103.80 46.08
C ASN A 95 -62.96 -103.69 46.82
N ASN A 96 -61.83 -103.69 46.09
CA ASN A 96 -60.47 -103.62 46.63
C ASN A 96 -60.08 -104.83 47.50
N VAL A 97 -60.74 -105.97 47.32
CA VAL A 97 -60.32 -107.22 47.94
C VAL A 97 -59.27 -107.86 47.06
N MET A 98 -58.11 -108.17 47.65
CA MET A 98 -57.04 -108.85 46.93
C MET A 98 -57.41 -110.31 46.70
N VAL A 99 -57.35 -110.77 45.45
CA VAL A 99 -57.75 -112.13 45.05
C VAL A 99 -56.53 -113.01 44.79
N VAL A 100 -55.53 -112.45 44.11
CA VAL A 100 -54.25 -113.12 43.83
C VAL A 100 -53.13 -112.15 44.15
N HIS A 101 -52.23 -112.53 45.05
CA HIS A 101 -51.01 -111.79 45.28
C HIS A 101 -49.90 -112.74 45.71
N PRO A 102 -48.65 -112.52 45.28
CA PRO A 102 -47.53 -113.33 45.75
C PRO A 102 -47.21 -113.23 47.25
N ASP A 103 -47.86 -112.32 47.96
CA ASP A 103 -47.85 -112.25 49.43
C ASP A 103 -49.21 -112.80 49.92
N PRO A 104 -49.23 -114.05 50.41
CA PRO A 104 -50.48 -114.69 50.84
C PRO A 104 -51.19 -113.93 51.96
N ARG A 105 -50.49 -113.07 52.72
CA ARG A 105 -51.06 -112.28 53.82
C ARG A 105 -52.07 -111.24 53.33
N LEU A 106 -52.00 -110.87 52.05
CA LEU A 106 -52.87 -109.88 51.43
C LEU A 106 -54.12 -110.51 50.82
N GLU A 107 -54.06 -111.76 50.37
CA GLU A 107 -55.19 -112.43 49.71
C GLU A 107 -56.42 -112.56 50.63
N GLY A 108 -57.60 -112.31 50.07
CA GLY A 108 -58.89 -112.33 50.76
C GLY A 108 -59.18 -111.11 51.64
N LYS A 109 -58.25 -110.16 51.77
CA LYS A 109 -58.43 -108.94 52.57
C LYS A 109 -58.75 -107.73 51.72
N ASP A 110 -59.61 -106.86 52.25
CA ASP A 110 -59.83 -105.52 51.72
C ASP A 110 -58.58 -104.65 51.97
N GLN A 111 -58.07 -104.03 50.91
CA GLN A 111 -56.93 -103.11 50.96
C GLN A 111 -57.32 -101.69 50.53
N SER A 112 -58.59 -101.31 50.68
CA SER A 112 -59.11 -99.96 50.34
C SER A 112 -58.33 -98.85 51.05
N ASP A 113 -57.93 -99.06 52.30
CA ASP A 113 -57.26 -98.05 53.13
C ASP A 113 -55.72 -98.08 53.00
N LEU A 114 -55.17 -98.93 52.13
CA LEU A 114 -53.72 -99.02 51.93
C LEU A 114 -53.20 -97.79 51.18
N LYS A 115 -52.49 -96.94 51.91
CA LYS A 115 -51.98 -95.64 51.44
C LYS A 115 -50.46 -95.63 51.38
N ASP A 116 -49.90 -95.12 50.29
CA ASP A 116 -48.46 -94.91 50.15
C ASP A 116 -47.99 -93.58 50.81
N PRO A 117 -46.67 -93.36 51.03
CA PRO A 117 -46.16 -92.11 51.61
C PRO A 117 -46.45 -90.84 50.79
N ASN A 118 -46.72 -90.97 49.49
CA ASN A 118 -47.09 -89.86 48.62
C ASN A 118 -48.59 -89.53 48.68
N GLY A 119 -49.36 -90.31 49.44
CA GLY A 119 -50.77 -90.08 49.68
C GLY A 119 -51.73 -90.91 48.82
N VAL A 120 -51.21 -91.81 47.98
CA VAL A 120 -51.98 -92.61 47.02
C VAL A 120 -52.62 -93.81 47.72
N TYR A 121 -53.95 -93.90 47.68
CA TYR A 121 -54.68 -95.11 48.08
C TYR A 121 -54.62 -96.13 46.94
N ILE A 122 -53.72 -97.09 47.05
CA ILE A 122 -53.22 -97.86 45.88
C ILE A 122 -54.34 -98.63 45.18
N LEU A 123 -55.06 -99.50 45.90
CA LEU A 123 -56.15 -100.25 45.27
C LEU A 123 -57.34 -99.36 44.90
N ARG A 124 -57.63 -98.29 45.64
CA ARG A 124 -58.73 -97.38 45.29
C ARG A 124 -58.45 -96.67 43.97
N GLU A 125 -57.22 -96.19 43.75
CA GLU A 125 -56.84 -95.56 42.49
C GLU A 125 -56.76 -96.58 41.33
N ILE A 126 -56.27 -97.80 41.57
CA ILE A 126 -56.32 -98.89 40.58
C ILE A 126 -57.77 -99.19 40.19
N THR A 127 -58.62 -99.44 41.18
CA THR A 127 -60.03 -99.79 40.97
C THR A 127 -60.79 -98.65 40.30
N LYS A 128 -60.56 -97.40 40.72
CA LYS A 128 -61.15 -96.21 40.09
C LYS A 128 -60.70 -96.08 38.63
N THR A 129 -59.40 -96.19 38.36
CA THR A 129 -58.85 -96.13 37.00
C THR A 129 -59.45 -97.20 36.09
N CYS A 130 -59.55 -98.43 36.59
CA CYS A 130 -60.15 -99.55 35.87
C CYS A 130 -61.68 -99.44 35.73
N LYS A 131 -62.39 -98.79 36.66
CA LYS A 131 -63.82 -98.46 36.53
C LYS A 131 -64.06 -97.38 35.47
N ASP A 132 -63.26 -96.31 35.49
CA ASP A 132 -63.46 -95.13 34.64
C ASP A 132 -63.01 -95.37 33.19
N LYS A 133 -61.89 -96.07 33.01
CA LYS A 133 -61.22 -96.22 31.70
C LYS A 133 -61.04 -97.66 31.23
N GLY A 134 -61.39 -98.65 32.06
CA GLY A 134 -61.12 -100.06 31.79
C GLY A 134 -59.66 -100.47 32.07
N GLU A 135 -58.70 -99.57 31.86
CA GLU A 135 -57.28 -99.77 32.12
C GLU A 135 -56.56 -98.45 32.43
N GLY A 136 -55.35 -98.54 33.01
CA GLY A 136 -54.46 -97.39 33.10
C GLY A 136 -53.20 -97.65 33.90
N PHE A 137 -52.31 -96.64 33.87
CA PHE A 137 -51.08 -96.63 34.64
C PHE A 137 -51.26 -95.85 35.94
N ILE A 138 -50.70 -96.39 37.03
CA ILE A 138 -50.73 -95.77 38.34
C ILE A 138 -49.31 -95.83 38.90
N GLU A 139 -48.79 -94.70 39.33
CA GLU A 139 -47.51 -94.58 40.01
C GLU A 139 -47.73 -94.44 41.51
N TYR A 140 -47.03 -95.26 42.28
CA TYR A 140 -47.09 -95.25 43.75
C TYR A 140 -45.82 -95.86 44.32
N MET A 141 -45.57 -95.65 45.60
CA MET A 141 -44.47 -96.29 46.31
C MET A 141 -44.90 -97.66 46.81
N TRP A 142 -44.15 -98.70 46.46
CA TRP A 142 -44.46 -100.06 46.88
C TRP A 142 -43.24 -100.78 47.42
N LYS A 143 -43.48 -101.74 48.32
CA LYS A 143 -42.43 -102.59 48.89
C LYS A 143 -41.95 -103.59 47.83
N MET A 144 -40.65 -103.68 47.67
CA MET A 144 -40.07 -104.65 46.75
C MET A 144 -40.26 -106.08 47.29
N PRO A 145 -40.57 -107.09 46.46
CA PRO A 145 -40.63 -108.47 46.94
C PRO A 145 -39.30 -108.88 47.60
N GLY A 146 -39.32 -109.18 48.89
CA GLY A 146 -38.13 -109.54 49.68
C GLY A 146 -37.42 -108.37 50.37
N ASP A 147 -37.84 -107.12 50.14
CA ASP A 147 -37.27 -105.92 50.77
C ASP A 147 -38.39 -104.97 51.23
N GLU A 148 -38.34 -104.58 52.51
CA GLU A 148 -39.33 -103.68 53.13
C GLU A 148 -39.16 -102.21 52.69
N THR A 149 -38.12 -101.87 51.92
CA THR A 149 -37.94 -100.52 51.38
C THR A 149 -39.00 -100.16 50.35
N LEU A 150 -39.56 -98.96 50.49
CA LEU A 150 -40.53 -98.42 49.55
C LEU A 150 -39.79 -97.79 48.36
N LYS A 151 -40.09 -98.29 47.16
CA LYS A 151 -39.51 -97.79 45.90
C LYS A 151 -40.62 -97.28 44.97
N PRO A 152 -40.34 -96.26 44.15
CA PRO A 152 -41.31 -95.78 43.18
C PRO A 152 -41.59 -96.88 42.16
N LYS A 153 -42.86 -97.25 42.05
CA LYS A 153 -43.35 -98.30 41.18
C LYS A 153 -44.36 -97.71 40.23
N ILE A 154 -44.17 -97.99 38.94
CA ILE A 154 -45.21 -97.77 37.95
C ILE A 154 -45.93 -99.08 37.67
N SER A 155 -47.24 -99.03 37.78
CA SER A 155 -48.09 -100.19 37.62
C SER A 155 -49.09 -99.96 36.51
N PHE A 156 -49.42 -101.02 35.80
CA PHE A 156 -50.52 -101.04 34.84
C PHE A 156 -51.57 -102.00 35.37
N ALA A 157 -52.82 -101.57 35.34
CA ALA A 157 -53.95 -102.38 35.76
C ALA A 157 -55.05 -102.33 34.70
N LYS A 158 -55.72 -103.46 34.50
CA LYS A 158 -56.78 -103.63 33.49
C LYS A 158 -57.85 -104.58 34.00
N SER A 159 -59.10 -104.17 33.82
CA SER A 159 -60.28 -104.97 34.12
C SER A 159 -60.27 -106.26 33.29
N ILE A 160 -60.48 -107.42 33.90
CA ILE A 160 -60.62 -108.70 33.20
C ILE A 160 -62.07 -108.82 32.69
N PRO A 161 -62.32 -108.78 31.36
CA PRO A 161 -63.67 -108.80 30.81
C PRO A 161 -64.44 -110.07 31.22
N GLY A 162 -65.71 -109.91 31.58
CA GLY A 162 -66.60 -110.99 32.02
C GLY A 162 -66.42 -111.42 33.47
N THR A 163 -65.55 -110.76 34.24
CA THR A 163 -65.30 -111.07 35.66
C THR A 163 -65.42 -109.81 36.52
N LYS A 164 -65.40 -109.97 37.85
CA LYS A 164 -65.33 -108.86 38.82
C LYS A 164 -63.88 -108.49 39.19
N TRP A 165 -62.91 -108.94 38.40
CA TRP A 165 -61.50 -108.86 38.75
C TRP A 165 -60.72 -107.89 37.86
N ILE A 166 -59.69 -107.31 38.43
CA ILE A 166 -58.70 -106.44 37.79
C ILE A 166 -57.37 -107.16 37.89
N ALA A 167 -56.71 -107.37 36.75
CA ALA A 167 -55.34 -107.83 36.72
C ALA A 167 -54.42 -106.62 36.70
N GLY A 168 -53.37 -106.68 37.50
CA GLY A 168 -52.37 -105.63 37.54
C GLY A 168 -50.97 -106.17 37.67
N THR A 169 -50.03 -105.37 37.22
CA THR A 169 -48.61 -105.65 37.35
C THR A 169 -47.81 -104.35 37.39
N GLY A 170 -46.52 -104.37 37.73
CA GLY A 170 -45.74 -103.14 37.77
C GLY A 170 -44.25 -103.35 37.92
N VAL A 171 -43.50 -102.32 37.57
CA VAL A 171 -42.04 -102.26 37.62
C VAL A 171 -41.58 -101.06 38.43
N TYR A 172 -40.47 -101.23 39.14
CA TYR A 172 -39.82 -100.14 39.86
C TYR A 172 -39.05 -99.26 38.88
N ILE A 173 -38.99 -97.95 39.13
CA ILE A 173 -38.41 -96.94 38.22
C ILE A 173 -37.25 -96.14 38.85
N ASP A 174 -36.68 -96.61 39.96
CA ASP A 174 -35.52 -95.96 40.61
C ASP A 174 -34.22 -96.15 39.83
N ASP A 175 -34.11 -97.24 39.06
CA ASP A 175 -33.05 -97.46 38.08
C ASP A 175 -33.06 -96.41 36.96
N ILE A 176 -34.25 -96.02 36.46
CA ILE A 176 -34.41 -94.97 35.44
C ILE A 176 -33.89 -93.62 35.97
N ASN A 177 -34.25 -93.26 37.20
CA ASN A 177 -33.76 -92.02 37.80
C ASN A 177 -32.23 -92.01 37.92
N THR A 178 -31.64 -93.16 38.25
CA THR A 178 -30.18 -93.34 38.33
C THR A 178 -29.51 -93.25 36.95
N GLN A 179 -30.13 -93.83 35.91
CA GLN A 179 -29.64 -93.76 34.53
C GLN A 179 -29.71 -92.33 33.97
N VAL A 180 -30.81 -91.61 34.22
CA VAL A 180 -30.96 -90.19 33.83
C VAL A 180 -29.94 -89.30 34.55
N ALA A 181 -29.65 -89.55 35.83
CA ALA A 181 -28.61 -88.80 36.56
C ALA A 181 -27.20 -89.03 35.98
N LYS A 182 -26.90 -90.27 35.56
CA LYS A 182 -25.63 -90.62 34.91
C LYS A 182 -25.51 -89.96 33.54
N GLU A 183 -26.57 -89.99 32.73
CA GLU A 183 -26.58 -89.35 31.41
C GLU A 183 -26.57 -87.82 31.49
N LYS A 184 -27.25 -87.24 32.49
CA LYS A 184 -27.14 -85.81 32.81
C LYS A 184 -25.69 -85.42 33.13
N SER A 185 -24.99 -86.19 33.96
CA SER A 185 -23.59 -85.91 34.30
C SER A 185 -22.67 -85.96 33.07
N ARG A 186 -22.95 -86.87 32.12
CA ARG A 186 -22.24 -86.96 30.84
C ARG A 186 -22.52 -85.76 29.94
N ILE A 187 -23.80 -85.40 29.77
CA ILE A 187 -24.22 -84.25 28.96
C ILE A 187 -23.68 -82.95 29.56
N ASP A 188 -23.72 -82.78 30.89
CA ASP A 188 -23.17 -81.60 31.58
C ASP A 188 -21.64 -81.50 31.39
N ALA A 189 -20.91 -82.62 31.40
CA ALA A 189 -19.48 -82.64 31.10
C ALA A 189 -19.17 -82.30 29.63
N GLU A 190 -19.92 -82.84 28.69
CA GLU A 190 -19.81 -82.50 27.26
C GLU A 190 -20.16 -81.02 27.00
N LEU A 191 -21.17 -80.50 27.70
CA LEU A 191 -21.61 -79.11 27.66
C LEU A 191 -20.52 -78.18 28.18
N SER A 192 -19.94 -78.48 29.34
CA SER A 192 -18.85 -77.70 29.94
C SER A 192 -17.61 -77.66 29.03
N SER A 193 -17.26 -78.79 28.39
CA SER A 193 -16.16 -78.85 27.43
C SER A 193 -16.43 -77.97 26.20
N THR A 194 -17.62 -78.08 25.61
CA THR A 194 -18.03 -77.29 24.43
C THR A 194 -18.06 -75.80 24.74
N VAL A 195 -18.60 -75.40 25.91
CA VAL A 195 -18.62 -74.00 26.36
C VAL A 195 -17.19 -73.48 26.56
N SER A 196 -16.31 -74.26 27.19
CA SER A 196 -14.91 -73.87 27.40
C SER A 196 -14.15 -73.64 26.09
N GLN A 197 -14.30 -74.53 25.11
CA GLN A 197 -13.68 -74.37 23.79
C GLN A 197 -14.19 -73.12 23.06
N PHE A 198 -15.50 -72.84 23.13
CA PHE A 198 -16.09 -71.65 22.54
C PHE A 198 -15.59 -70.35 23.19
N VAL A 199 -15.50 -70.31 24.53
CA VAL A 199 -14.96 -69.14 25.25
C VAL A 199 -13.51 -68.86 24.84
N VAL A 200 -12.66 -69.89 24.75
CA VAL A 200 -11.27 -69.75 24.30
C VAL A 200 -11.21 -69.21 22.86
N LEU A 201 -12.03 -69.73 21.95
CA LEU A 201 -12.10 -69.24 20.58
C LEU A 201 -12.56 -67.78 20.52
N ALA A 202 -13.61 -67.41 21.25
CA ALA A 202 -14.15 -66.05 21.29
C ALA A 202 -13.10 -65.05 21.82
N LEU A 203 -12.37 -65.40 22.87
CA LEU A 203 -11.27 -64.58 23.41
C LEU A 203 -10.12 -64.42 22.39
N THR A 204 -9.76 -65.50 21.69
CA THR A 204 -8.69 -65.47 20.69
C THR A 204 -9.04 -64.57 19.51
N VAL A 205 -10.26 -64.68 18.98
CA VAL A 205 -10.74 -63.81 17.88
C VAL A 205 -10.80 -62.36 18.33
N THR A 206 -11.30 -62.09 19.54
CA THR A 206 -11.33 -60.74 20.11
C THR A 206 -9.93 -60.14 20.19
N PHE A 207 -8.96 -60.90 20.70
CA PHE A 207 -7.57 -60.46 20.81
C PHE A 207 -6.96 -60.11 19.44
N LEU A 208 -7.18 -60.94 18.42
CA LEU A 208 -6.71 -60.69 17.05
C LEU A 208 -7.34 -59.43 16.44
N LEU A 209 -8.64 -59.21 16.64
CA LEU A 209 -9.34 -58.01 16.17
C LEU A 209 -8.80 -56.74 16.84
N LEU A 210 -8.45 -56.80 18.13
CA LEU A 210 -7.86 -55.67 18.83
C LEU A 210 -6.45 -55.31 18.31
N ILE A 211 -5.61 -56.32 18.02
CA ILE A 211 -4.29 -56.09 17.40
C ILE A 211 -4.44 -55.45 16.02
N PHE A 212 -5.35 -55.99 15.20
CA PHE A 212 -5.60 -55.48 13.86
C PHE A 212 -6.11 -54.03 13.88
N ALA A 213 -7.07 -53.74 14.76
CA ALA A 213 -7.57 -52.38 14.99
C ALA A 213 -6.46 -51.42 15.42
N HIS A 214 -5.57 -51.85 16.32
CA HIS A 214 -4.41 -51.05 16.74
C HIS A 214 -3.52 -50.68 15.55
N PHE A 215 -3.21 -51.65 14.68
CA PHE A 215 -2.35 -51.43 13.51
C PHE A 215 -2.98 -50.44 12.51
N ILE A 216 -4.27 -50.59 12.21
CA ILE A 216 -5.00 -49.68 11.29
C ILE A 216 -5.05 -48.26 11.85
N VAL A 217 -5.48 -48.08 13.11
CA VAL A 217 -5.58 -46.75 13.72
C VAL A 217 -4.21 -46.08 13.82
N LYS A 218 -3.14 -46.85 14.05
CA LYS A 218 -1.77 -46.33 14.02
C LYS A 218 -1.36 -45.89 12.61
N ARG A 219 -1.57 -46.72 11.61
CA ARG A 219 -1.07 -46.51 10.24
C ARG A 219 -1.79 -45.38 9.49
N TYR A 220 -3.10 -45.24 9.69
CA TYR A 220 -3.95 -44.34 8.88
C TYR A 220 -4.36 -43.07 9.62
N ILE A 221 -4.56 -43.11 10.94
CA ILE A 221 -5.04 -41.93 11.68
C ILE A 221 -3.89 -41.31 12.47
N THR A 222 -3.34 -42.06 13.42
CA THR A 222 -2.55 -41.45 14.48
C THR A 222 -1.07 -41.29 14.17
N GLY A 223 -0.55 -42.01 13.17
CA GLY A 223 0.79 -41.82 12.61
C GLY A 223 0.86 -40.52 11.78
N PRO A 224 0.03 -40.36 10.72
CA PRO A 224 0.02 -39.14 9.93
C PRO A 224 -0.27 -37.87 10.75
N LEU A 225 -1.21 -37.93 11.71
CA LEU A 225 -1.47 -36.81 12.63
C LEU A 225 -0.28 -36.48 13.53
N GLU A 226 0.51 -37.47 13.96
CA GLU A 226 1.73 -37.22 14.73
C GLU A 226 2.81 -36.57 13.87
N THR A 227 2.94 -36.98 12.59
CA THR A 227 3.82 -36.30 11.63
C THR A 227 3.41 -34.84 11.44
N ILE A 228 2.14 -34.57 11.13
CA ILE A 228 1.61 -33.20 11.01
C ILE A 228 1.89 -32.40 12.29
N SER A 229 1.54 -32.96 13.45
CA SER A 229 1.74 -32.30 14.73
C SER A 229 3.21 -32.03 15.05
N ASN A 230 4.12 -32.94 14.72
CA ASN A 230 5.55 -32.77 14.95
C ASN A 230 6.15 -31.75 13.98
N THR A 231 5.74 -31.75 12.72
CA THR A 231 6.18 -30.74 11.74
C THR A 231 5.74 -29.34 12.17
N ILE A 232 4.50 -29.16 12.63
CA ILE A 232 4.02 -27.88 13.16
C ILE A 232 4.73 -27.52 14.47
N LYS A 233 4.90 -28.48 15.39
CA LYS A 233 5.55 -28.22 16.69
C LYS A 233 7.01 -27.79 16.52
N ASN A 234 7.71 -28.37 15.54
CA ASN A 234 9.09 -28.05 15.22
C ASN A 234 9.22 -27.00 14.11
N PHE A 235 8.12 -26.31 13.76
CA PHE A 235 8.13 -25.23 12.79
C PHE A 235 8.93 -24.06 13.37
N ASN A 236 10.16 -23.91 12.88
CA ASN A 236 11.08 -22.85 13.29
C ASN A 236 11.23 -21.82 12.18
N ASN A 237 10.08 -21.31 11.69
CA ASN A 237 9.96 -20.41 10.55
C ASN A 237 10.61 -20.95 9.25
N ASP A 238 10.76 -22.27 9.15
CA ASP A 238 11.30 -22.92 7.98
C ASP A 238 10.15 -23.28 7.03
N LEU A 239 9.98 -22.44 6.00
CA LEU A 239 8.99 -22.61 4.95
C LEU A 239 9.47 -23.56 3.83
N SER A 240 10.68 -24.11 3.93
CA SER A 240 11.18 -25.16 3.03
C SER A 240 10.57 -26.54 3.31
N ILE A 241 10.03 -26.74 4.52
CA ILE A 241 9.48 -28.02 4.95
C ILE A 241 8.16 -28.34 4.22
N THR A 242 7.98 -29.61 3.85
CA THR A 242 6.74 -30.13 3.28
C THR A 242 6.17 -31.23 4.16
N ILE A 243 4.88 -31.16 4.45
CA ILE A 243 4.18 -32.22 5.20
C ILE A 243 3.82 -33.34 4.21
N PRO A 244 4.30 -34.59 4.41
CA PRO A 244 3.99 -35.69 3.51
C PRO A 244 2.50 -36.05 3.58
N VAL A 245 1.84 -36.11 2.43
CA VAL A 245 0.44 -36.55 2.30
C VAL A 245 0.42 -38.07 2.15
N THR A 246 0.12 -38.78 3.24
CA THR A 246 0.19 -40.26 3.28
C THR A 246 -1.14 -40.99 3.18
N THR A 247 -2.25 -40.26 3.24
CA THR A 247 -3.63 -40.78 3.17
C THR A 247 -4.47 -39.90 2.23
N GLU A 248 -5.59 -40.41 1.72
CA GLU A 248 -6.52 -39.68 0.85
C GLU A 248 -7.78 -39.20 1.59
N ASP A 249 -7.83 -39.40 2.90
CA ASP A 249 -8.96 -39.07 3.78
C ASP A 249 -8.88 -37.62 4.32
N GLU A 250 -9.65 -37.33 5.37
CA GLU A 250 -9.65 -36.02 6.04
C GLU A 250 -8.27 -35.65 6.60
N VAL A 251 -7.45 -36.63 6.99
CA VAL A 251 -6.08 -36.39 7.49
C VAL A 251 -5.16 -35.99 6.35
N GLY A 252 -5.29 -36.62 5.19
CA GLY A 252 -4.57 -36.25 3.97
C GLY A 252 -4.96 -34.88 3.44
N THR A 253 -6.24 -34.54 3.52
CA THR A 253 -6.75 -33.20 3.14
C THR A 253 -6.22 -32.11 4.07
N LEU A 254 -6.14 -32.36 5.38
CA LEU A 254 -5.50 -31.44 6.33
C LEU A 254 -4.03 -31.18 5.98
N ALA A 255 -3.27 -32.23 5.63
CA ALA A 255 -1.88 -32.08 5.22
C ALA A 255 -1.75 -31.23 3.94
N ARG A 256 -2.65 -31.42 2.95
CA ARG A 256 -2.68 -30.61 1.73
C ARG A 256 -2.94 -29.12 2.01
N TRP A 257 -3.95 -28.79 2.80
CA TRP A 257 -4.25 -27.40 3.16
C TRP A 257 -3.10 -26.73 3.93
N LEU A 258 -2.43 -27.45 4.82
CA LEU A 258 -1.25 -26.92 5.51
C LEU A 258 -0.09 -26.63 4.53
N ASN A 259 0.16 -27.51 3.57
CA ASN A 259 1.17 -27.27 2.52
C ASN A 259 0.80 -26.08 1.63
N GLU A 260 -0.47 -25.93 1.23
CA GLU A 260 -0.96 -24.76 0.49
C GLU A 260 -0.73 -23.46 1.29
N HIS A 261 -0.93 -23.51 2.60
CA HIS A 261 -0.67 -22.37 3.48
C HIS A 261 0.83 -22.05 3.60
N PHE A 262 1.70 -23.06 3.75
CA PHE A 262 3.16 -22.85 3.73
C PHE A 262 3.63 -22.28 2.39
N SER A 263 3.08 -22.74 1.27
CA SER A 263 3.34 -22.17 -0.06
C SER A 263 2.91 -20.71 -0.16
N SER A 264 1.71 -20.38 0.32
CA SER A 264 1.20 -19.00 0.35
C SER A 264 2.06 -18.08 1.20
N LEU A 265 2.50 -18.55 2.39
CA LEU A 265 3.43 -17.82 3.25
C LEU A 265 4.78 -17.61 2.57
N ARG A 266 5.30 -18.62 1.86
CA ARG A 266 6.56 -18.49 1.09
C ARG A 266 6.45 -17.37 0.05
N THR A 267 5.36 -17.33 -0.72
CA THR A 267 5.10 -16.27 -1.70
C THR A 267 5.02 -14.88 -1.05
N ILE A 268 4.33 -14.78 0.10
CA ILE A 268 4.25 -13.51 0.85
C ILE A 268 5.64 -13.06 1.32
N ILE A 269 6.44 -13.95 1.89
CA ILE A 269 7.80 -13.61 2.35
C ILE A 269 8.70 -13.20 1.18
N HIS A 270 8.63 -13.86 0.03
CA HIS A 270 9.37 -13.43 -1.17
C HIS A 270 8.95 -12.04 -1.64
N LEU A 271 7.63 -11.77 -1.70
CA LEU A 271 7.13 -10.45 -2.09
C LEU A 271 7.59 -9.37 -1.11
N VAL A 272 7.53 -9.63 0.20
CA VAL A 272 8.02 -8.70 1.22
C VAL A 272 9.52 -8.47 1.08
N SER A 273 10.32 -9.50 0.79
CA SER A 273 11.75 -9.37 0.53
C SER A 273 12.04 -8.46 -0.67
N GLU A 274 11.35 -8.68 -1.80
CA GLU A 274 11.51 -7.87 -3.02
C GLU A 274 11.12 -6.40 -2.77
N VAL A 275 9.98 -6.17 -2.12
CA VAL A 275 9.52 -4.82 -1.75
C VAL A 275 10.52 -4.14 -0.81
N THR A 276 11.13 -4.88 0.12
CA THR A 276 12.12 -4.35 1.06
C THR A 276 13.41 -3.93 0.36
N GLU A 277 13.91 -4.71 -0.60
CA GLU A 277 15.08 -4.35 -1.41
C GLU A 277 14.81 -3.13 -2.28
N ARG A 278 13.64 -3.09 -2.93
CA ARG A 278 13.20 -1.92 -3.73
C ARG A 278 13.06 -0.67 -2.87
N LEU A 279 12.53 -0.80 -1.65
CA LEU A 279 12.42 0.29 -0.69
C LEU A 279 13.81 0.83 -0.31
N HIS A 280 14.78 -0.06 -0.06
CA HIS A 280 16.17 0.33 0.24
C HIS A 280 16.82 1.09 -0.93
N ALA A 281 16.68 0.58 -2.16
CA ALA A 281 17.22 1.24 -3.35
C ALA A 281 16.56 2.62 -3.61
N GLN A 282 15.25 2.73 -3.39
CA GLN A 282 14.54 4.00 -3.49
C GLN A 282 14.99 4.99 -2.41
N ALA A 283 15.17 4.55 -1.17
CA ALA A 283 15.72 5.39 -0.11
C ALA A 283 17.09 5.98 -0.50
N GLY A 284 17.99 5.15 -1.06
CA GLY A 284 19.28 5.62 -1.58
C GLY A 284 19.15 6.64 -2.73
N THR A 285 18.18 6.47 -3.63
CA THR A 285 17.90 7.45 -4.69
C THR A 285 17.41 8.78 -4.12
N ILE A 286 16.57 8.75 -3.07
CA ILE A 286 16.09 9.96 -2.39
C ILE A 286 17.26 10.66 -1.69
N VAL A 287 18.19 9.94 -1.05
CA VAL A 287 19.40 10.57 -0.46
C VAL A 287 20.14 11.40 -1.50
N SER A 288 20.43 10.81 -2.67
CA SER A 288 21.14 11.52 -3.74
C SER A 288 20.38 12.76 -4.22
N ALA A 289 19.06 12.67 -4.36
CA ALA A 289 18.22 13.80 -4.74
C ALA A 289 18.24 14.93 -3.69
N VAL A 290 18.19 14.58 -2.40
CA VAL A 290 18.24 15.54 -1.29
C VAL A 290 19.62 16.23 -1.21
N ASN A 291 20.71 15.48 -1.41
CA ASN A 291 22.06 16.07 -1.48
C ASN A 291 22.16 17.07 -2.63
N GLN A 292 21.73 16.68 -3.83
CA GLN A 292 21.72 17.57 -4.99
C GLN A 292 20.85 18.81 -4.77
N GLN A 293 19.70 18.66 -4.10
CA GLN A 293 18.85 19.78 -3.72
C GLN A 293 19.54 20.73 -2.73
N THR A 294 20.31 20.20 -1.78
CA THR A 294 21.07 20.99 -0.81
C THR A 294 22.15 21.81 -1.52
N ASP A 295 22.91 21.20 -2.42
CA ASP A 295 23.92 21.89 -3.24
C ASP A 295 23.29 22.99 -4.09
N PHE A 296 22.17 22.68 -4.77
CA PHE A 296 21.44 23.66 -5.56
C PHE A 296 20.93 24.84 -4.71
N THR A 297 20.41 24.55 -3.51
CA THR A 297 19.91 25.58 -2.58
C THR A 297 21.06 26.47 -2.08
N SER A 298 22.23 25.90 -1.82
CA SER A 298 23.44 26.65 -1.47
C SER A 298 23.90 27.57 -2.60
N HIS A 299 23.92 27.08 -3.85
CA HIS A 299 24.24 27.91 -5.01
C HIS A 299 23.22 29.05 -5.19
N LEU A 300 21.93 28.74 -5.07
CA LEU A 300 20.87 29.74 -5.19
C LEU A 300 20.97 30.82 -4.12
N SER A 301 21.34 30.45 -2.89
CA SER A 301 21.59 31.41 -1.80
C SER A 301 22.70 32.40 -2.16
N SER A 302 23.84 31.91 -2.65
CA SER A 302 24.96 32.76 -3.09
C SER A 302 24.55 33.68 -4.23
N SER A 303 23.80 33.17 -5.22
CA SER A 303 23.31 33.99 -6.34
C SER A 303 22.34 35.08 -5.87
N VAL A 304 21.47 34.80 -4.89
CA VAL A 304 20.56 35.83 -4.34
C VAL A 304 21.35 36.96 -3.67
N VAL A 305 22.41 36.64 -2.92
CA VAL A 305 23.28 37.65 -2.30
C VAL A 305 23.99 38.50 -3.37
N GLU A 306 24.52 37.87 -4.41
CA GLU A 306 25.19 38.56 -5.52
C GLU A 306 24.24 39.48 -6.30
N ILE A 307 23.05 38.99 -6.66
CA ILE A 307 22.04 39.82 -7.35
C ILE A 307 21.57 40.96 -6.45
N SER A 308 21.45 40.73 -5.13
CA SER A 308 21.08 41.81 -4.20
C SER A 308 22.15 42.91 -4.17
N SER A 309 23.42 42.53 -4.07
CA SER A 309 24.54 43.48 -4.11
C SER A 309 24.60 44.28 -5.42
N THR A 310 24.40 43.61 -6.56
CA THR A 310 24.40 44.30 -7.87
C THR A 310 23.20 45.24 -8.01
N MET A 311 22.05 44.91 -7.42
CA MET A 311 20.88 45.81 -7.39
C MET A 311 21.08 47.02 -6.48
N GLU A 312 21.78 46.88 -5.35
CA GLU A 312 22.17 48.02 -4.51
C GLU A 312 23.12 48.97 -5.28
N GLU A 313 24.13 48.44 -5.96
CA GLU A 313 25.05 49.22 -6.78
C GLU A 313 24.34 49.88 -7.98
N PHE A 314 23.41 49.16 -8.62
CA PHE A 314 22.58 49.69 -9.69
C PHE A 314 21.70 50.85 -9.21
N SER A 315 21.06 50.74 -8.05
CA SER A 315 20.24 51.80 -7.45
C SER A 315 21.05 53.05 -7.11
N SER A 316 22.28 52.87 -6.60
CA SER A 316 23.23 53.95 -6.37
C SER A 316 23.60 54.67 -7.68
N THR A 317 23.96 53.89 -8.70
CA THR A 317 24.34 54.41 -10.03
C THR A 317 23.17 55.15 -10.69
N ALA A 318 21.96 54.60 -10.61
CA ALA A 318 20.75 55.28 -11.08
C ALA A 318 20.53 56.60 -10.34
N SER A 319 20.73 56.65 -9.01
CA SER A 319 20.65 57.91 -8.26
C SER A 319 21.65 58.95 -8.78
N GLN A 320 22.88 58.54 -9.07
CA GLN A 320 23.91 59.42 -9.62
C GLN A 320 23.55 59.93 -11.01
N ILE A 321 23.05 59.06 -11.90
CA ILE A 321 22.60 59.46 -13.25
C ILE A 321 21.47 60.48 -13.14
N ALA A 322 20.46 60.26 -12.29
CA ALA A 322 19.37 61.20 -12.11
C ALA A 322 19.87 62.58 -11.62
N GLN A 323 20.83 62.60 -10.67
CA GLN A 323 21.45 63.82 -10.18
C GLN A 323 22.27 64.53 -11.28
N HIS A 324 23.06 63.79 -12.06
CA HIS A 324 23.83 64.35 -13.17
C HIS A 324 22.93 64.90 -14.27
N SER A 325 21.86 64.20 -14.62
CA SER A 325 20.85 64.69 -15.57
C SER A 325 20.21 65.98 -15.08
N GLN A 326 19.89 66.10 -13.79
CA GLN A 326 19.41 67.37 -13.23
C GLN A 326 20.47 68.48 -13.36
N GLY A 327 21.74 68.17 -13.08
CA GLY A 327 22.83 69.12 -13.29
C GLY A 327 23.02 69.54 -14.76
N VAL A 328 22.71 68.68 -15.73
CA VAL A 328 22.68 69.06 -17.15
C VAL A 328 21.53 70.02 -17.45
N VAL A 329 20.33 69.79 -16.89
CA VAL A 329 19.19 70.71 -17.01
C VAL A 329 19.54 72.09 -16.48
N ASP A 330 20.09 72.17 -15.26
CA ASP A 330 20.44 73.45 -14.63
C ASP A 330 21.50 74.22 -15.46
N ARG A 331 22.47 73.49 -16.05
CA ARG A 331 23.48 74.08 -16.93
C ARG A 331 22.92 74.50 -18.29
N ALA A 332 21.99 73.74 -18.85
CA ALA A 332 21.31 74.08 -20.09
C ALA A 332 20.46 75.34 -19.90
N ASP A 333 19.70 75.43 -18.82
CA ASP A 333 18.88 76.61 -18.49
C ASP A 333 19.76 77.88 -18.34
N LYS A 334 20.94 77.75 -17.72
CA LYS A 334 21.92 78.84 -17.65
C LYS A 334 22.51 79.20 -19.01
N SER A 335 22.88 78.21 -19.82
CA SER A 335 23.40 78.43 -21.18
C SER A 335 22.37 79.12 -22.06
N LEU A 336 21.09 78.79 -21.88
CA LEU A 336 19.97 79.42 -22.59
C LEU A 336 19.86 80.90 -22.23
N GLU A 337 19.98 81.24 -20.94
CA GLU A 337 20.02 82.62 -20.46
C GLU A 337 21.21 83.39 -21.04
N ASP A 338 22.42 82.83 -20.94
CA ASP A 338 23.65 83.44 -21.46
C ASP A 338 23.58 83.65 -22.98
N THR A 339 23.02 82.70 -23.72
CA THR A 339 22.88 82.79 -25.20
C THR A 339 21.85 83.84 -25.59
N LYS A 340 20.71 83.92 -24.88
CA LYS A 340 19.71 84.97 -25.07
C LYS A 340 20.28 86.36 -24.78
N HIS A 341 21.06 86.49 -23.71
CA HIS A 341 21.75 87.73 -23.38
C HIS A 341 22.77 88.11 -24.48
N GLY A 342 23.57 87.15 -24.95
CA GLY A 342 24.48 87.34 -26.07
C GLY A 342 23.78 87.79 -27.36
N ALA A 343 22.62 87.20 -27.68
CA ALA A 343 21.83 87.59 -28.85
C ALA A 343 21.36 89.06 -28.75
N ALA A 344 20.88 89.49 -27.58
CA ALA A 344 20.44 90.87 -27.33
C ALA A 344 21.61 91.88 -27.44
N GLU A 345 22.81 91.53 -26.96
CA GLU A 345 24.01 92.36 -27.10
C GLU A 345 24.44 92.52 -28.57
N VAL A 346 24.38 91.44 -29.37
CA VAL A 346 24.69 91.50 -30.80
C VAL A 346 23.62 92.28 -31.57
N GLU A 347 22.35 92.15 -31.21
CA GLU A 347 21.27 92.99 -31.78
C GLU A 347 21.51 94.48 -31.51
N THR A 348 21.96 94.82 -30.29
CA THR A 348 22.37 96.18 -29.93
C THR A 348 23.58 96.65 -30.73
N LEU A 349 24.56 95.77 -30.97
CA LEU A 349 25.71 96.07 -31.84
C LEU A 349 25.26 96.36 -33.28
N THR A 350 24.33 95.55 -33.83
CA THR A 350 23.79 95.76 -35.18
C THR A 350 23.14 97.14 -35.31
N MET A 351 22.36 97.58 -34.32
CA MET A 351 21.79 98.94 -34.30
C MET A 351 22.87 100.02 -34.33
N LYS A 352 23.93 99.88 -33.51
CA LYS A 352 25.06 100.83 -33.48
C LYS A 352 25.85 100.87 -34.79
N ILE A 353 25.98 99.74 -35.48
CA ILE A 353 26.64 99.66 -36.80
C ILE A 353 25.81 100.41 -37.85
N VAL A 354 24.49 100.28 -37.82
CA VAL A 354 23.58 101.04 -38.69
C VAL A 354 23.72 102.55 -38.46
N ASP A 355 23.74 102.99 -37.20
CA ASP A 355 23.95 104.40 -36.84
C ASP A 355 25.32 104.91 -37.32
N LEU A 356 26.38 104.11 -37.15
CA LEU A 356 27.73 104.44 -37.60
C LEU A 356 27.79 104.60 -39.13
N ASN A 357 27.14 103.70 -39.87
CA ASN A 357 27.05 103.80 -41.33
C ASN A 357 26.33 105.09 -41.76
N GLY A 358 25.25 105.45 -41.04
CA GLY A 358 24.56 106.73 -41.22
C GLY A 358 25.47 107.93 -41.05
N ASN A 359 26.27 107.96 -39.98
CA ASN A 359 27.22 109.03 -39.69
C ASN A 359 28.32 109.15 -40.76
N ILE A 360 28.85 108.04 -41.27
CA ILE A 360 29.85 108.07 -42.35
C ILE A 360 29.26 108.65 -43.62
N ARG A 361 28.02 108.27 -43.97
CA ARG A 361 27.33 108.83 -45.14
C ARG A 361 27.18 110.35 -45.01
N THR A 362 26.77 110.85 -43.85
CA THR A 362 26.68 112.30 -43.59
C THR A 362 28.04 112.99 -43.70
N ASN A 363 29.10 112.40 -43.12
CA ASN A 363 30.46 112.96 -43.21
C ASN A 363 30.97 113.00 -44.66
N LEU A 364 30.71 111.96 -45.46
CA LEU A 364 31.04 111.91 -46.88
C LEU A 364 30.37 113.06 -47.65
N GLU A 365 29.10 113.33 -47.39
CA GLU A 365 28.38 114.45 -48.01
C GLU A 365 29.02 115.81 -47.66
N GLU A 366 29.45 116.01 -46.41
CA GLU A 366 30.15 117.23 -45.98
C GLU A 366 31.54 117.38 -46.60
N ILE A 367 32.32 116.30 -46.66
CA ILE A 367 33.64 116.28 -47.30
C ILE A 367 33.53 116.61 -48.79
N VAL A 368 32.53 116.04 -49.49
CA VAL A 368 32.28 116.35 -50.90
C VAL A 368 31.86 117.82 -51.08
N LYS A 369 31.04 118.37 -50.18
CA LYS A 369 30.69 119.81 -50.18
C LYS A 369 31.94 120.68 -49.96
N LEU A 370 32.84 120.31 -49.05
CA LEU A 370 34.11 121.01 -48.81
C LEU A 370 35.02 120.96 -50.04
N GLY A 371 35.11 119.80 -50.70
CA GLY A 371 35.84 119.64 -51.96
C GLY A 371 35.32 120.57 -53.06
N LYS A 372 34.00 120.68 -53.23
CA LYS A 372 33.38 121.62 -54.17
C LYS A 372 33.73 123.08 -53.85
N LYS A 373 33.59 123.49 -52.59
CA LYS A 373 33.96 124.85 -52.14
C LYS A 373 35.45 125.16 -52.34
N SER A 374 36.32 124.18 -52.10
CA SER A 374 37.77 124.34 -52.29
C SER A 374 38.13 124.51 -53.78
N LYS A 375 37.45 123.79 -54.69
CA LYS A 375 37.58 124.00 -56.14
C LYS A 375 37.11 125.39 -56.58
N GLU A 376 36.01 125.88 -56.01
CA GLU A 376 35.51 127.25 -56.26
C GLU A 376 36.54 128.30 -55.81
N ILE A 377 37.15 128.12 -54.63
CA ILE A 377 38.22 129.01 -54.14
C ILE A 377 39.43 128.96 -55.07
N ASN A 378 39.87 127.78 -55.52
CA ASN A 378 40.99 127.65 -56.46
C ASN A 378 40.75 128.50 -57.72
N LYS A 379 39.55 128.41 -58.31
CA LYS A 379 39.15 129.22 -59.47
C LYS A 379 39.19 130.72 -59.19
N ILE A 380 38.80 131.15 -57.98
CA ILE A 380 38.91 132.56 -57.56
C ILE A 380 40.38 132.97 -57.46
N MET A 381 41.25 132.12 -56.91
CA MET A 381 42.68 132.39 -56.81
C MET A 381 43.34 132.55 -58.17
N GLU A 382 42.99 131.71 -59.15
CA GLU A 382 43.44 131.82 -60.54
C GLU A 382 43.07 133.19 -61.14
N ILE A 383 41.84 133.65 -60.91
CA ILE A 383 41.37 134.98 -61.35
C ILE A 383 42.17 136.09 -60.66
N ILE A 384 42.40 136.02 -59.35
CA ILE A 384 43.17 137.04 -58.61
C ILE A 384 44.61 137.07 -59.09
N ASN A 385 45.25 135.92 -59.29
CA ASN A 385 46.62 135.83 -59.80
C ASN A 385 46.72 136.44 -61.21
N ASN A 386 45.73 136.17 -62.08
CA ASN A 386 45.64 136.79 -63.40
C ASN A 386 45.49 138.32 -63.32
N ILE A 387 44.61 138.84 -62.44
CA ILE A 387 44.43 140.27 -62.20
C ILE A 387 45.72 140.91 -61.64
N ALA A 388 46.40 140.23 -60.71
CA ALA A 388 47.64 140.72 -60.12
C ALA A 388 48.78 140.78 -61.16
N ASN A 389 48.90 139.77 -62.03
CA ASN A 389 49.84 139.79 -63.15
C ASN A 389 49.52 140.90 -64.16
N GLN A 390 48.25 141.13 -64.48
CA GLN A 390 47.83 142.28 -65.29
C GLN A 390 48.18 143.61 -64.61
N THR A 391 47.90 143.74 -63.31
CA THR A 391 48.20 144.94 -62.52
C THR A 391 49.70 145.20 -62.46
N LYS A 392 50.52 144.16 -62.33
CA LYS A 392 51.98 144.21 -62.37
C LYS A 392 52.49 144.76 -63.71
N LEU A 393 51.90 144.32 -64.82
CA LEU A 393 52.21 144.82 -66.17
C LEU A 393 51.80 146.28 -66.35
N ILE A 394 50.60 146.67 -65.90
CA ILE A 394 50.13 148.05 -65.93
C ILE A 394 51.05 148.96 -65.11
N ALA A 395 51.41 148.52 -63.90
CA ALA A 395 52.30 149.25 -63.01
C ALA A 395 53.72 149.37 -63.57
N PHE A 396 54.22 148.34 -64.26
CA PHE A 396 55.49 148.41 -64.98
C PHE A 396 55.46 149.44 -66.12
N ASN A 397 54.40 149.44 -66.93
CA ASN A 397 54.24 150.42 -68.00
C ASN A 397 54.10 151.85 -67.46
N ALA A 398 53.37 152.02 -66.35
CA ALA A 398 53.23 153.31 -65.67
C ALA A 398 54.56 153.80 -65.06
N ALA A 399 55.38 152.91 -64.49
CA ALA A 399 56.70 153.25 -63.97
C ALA A 399 57.68 153.65 -65.09
N LEU A 400 57.59 152.98 -66.24
CA LEU A 400 58.35 153.32 -67.45
C LEU A 400 57.97 154.72 -67.96
N GLU A 401 56.67 155.00 -68.09
CA GLU A 401 56.17 156.30 -68.56
C GLU A 401 56.52 157.44 -67.58
N ALA A 402 56.47 157.18 -66.27
CA ALA A 402 56.87 158.13 -65.25
C ALA A 402 58.38 158.42 -65.24
N ALA A 403 59.22 157.44 -65.61
CA ALA A 403 60.65 157.65 -65.81
C ALA A 403 60.93 158.48 -67.07
N SER A 404 60.16 158.27 -68.14
CA SER A 404 60.23 159.05 -69.39
C SER A 404 59.82 160.52 -69.20
N ALA A 405 58.91 160.83 -68.27
CA ALA A 405 58.46 162.18 -67.96
C ALA A 405 59.41 163.02 -67.08
N GLY A 406 60.61 162.50 -66.73
CA GLY A 406 61.64 163.25 -66.02
C GLY A 406 61.22 163.77 -64.63
N GLU A 407 61.52 165.03 -64.31
CA GLU A 407 61.30 165.59 -62.97
C GLU A 407 59.80 165.72 -62.61
N ALA A 408 58.92 165.89 -63.59
CA ALA A 408 57.46 165.95 -63.39
C ALA A 408 56.84 164.57 -63.06
N GLY A 409 57.45 163.49 -63.54
CA GLY A 409 56.99 162.11 -63.34
C GLY A 409 57.43 161.45 -62.03
N LYS A 410 58.39 162.03 -61.30
CA LYS A 410 59.00 161.44 -60.08
C LYS A 410 57.98 160.95 -59.05
N ARG A 411 56.94 161.74 -58.74
CA ARG A 411 55.90 161.34 -57.77
C ARG A 411 55.02 160.20 -58.29
N PHE A 412 54.72 160.18 -59.59
CA PHE A 412 53.96 159.09 -60.22
C PHE A 412 54.77 157.80 -60.32
N GLY A 413 56.07 157.89 -60.59
CA GLY A 413 56.96 156.72 -60.69
C GLY A 413 57.09 155.96 -59.36
N VAL A 414 57.17 156.68 -58.23
CA VAL A 414 57.16 156.06 -56.90
C VAL A 414 55.87 155.29 -56.65
N VAL A 415 54.71 155.85 -57.03
CA VAL A 415 53.41 155.16 -56.90
C VAL A 415 53.35 153.92 -57.80
N ALA A 416 53.83 154.00 -59.04
CA ALA A 416 53.83 152.87 -59.96
C ALA A 416 54.76 151.72 -59.50
N VAL A 417 55.94 152.03 -58.95
CA VAL A 417 56.82 151.04 -58.32
C VAL A 417 56.15 150.38 -57.12
N GLU A 418 55.44 151.15 -56.29
CA GLU A 418 54.72 150.61 -55.13
C GLU A 418 53.53 149.73 -55.54
N ILE A 419 52.77 150.11 -56.58
CA ILE A 419 51.70 149.25 -57.15
C ILE A 419 52.30 147.95 -57.72
N ARG A 420 53.45 148.02 -58.40
CA ARG A 420 54.13 146.81 -58.91
C ARG A 420 54.56 145.90 -57.76
N ARG A 421 55.17 146.47 -56.71
CA ARG A 421 55.58 145.73 -55.51
C ARG A 421 54.36 145.08 -54.82
N LEU A 422 53.24 145.79 -54.74
CA LEU A 422 51.99 145.27 -54.20
C LEU A 422 51.44 144.14 -55.07
N ALA A 423 51.44 144.28 -56.40
CA ALA A 423 51.02 143.24 -57.33
C ALA A 423 51.91 142.00 -57.25
N ASP A 424 53.24 142.16 -57.12
CA ASP A 424 54.18 141.05 -56.85
C ASP A 424 53.86 140.34 -55.52
N SER A 425 53.55 141.11 -54.47
CA SER A 425 53.13 140.56 -53.17
C SER A 425 51.79 139.79 -53.28
N VAL A 426 50.85 140.27 -54.10
CA VAL A 426 49.56 139.60 -54.33
C VAL A 426 49.78 138.31 -55.10
N VAL A 427 50.57 138.30 -56.19
CA VAL A 427 50.91 137.07 -56.95
C VAL A 427 51.53 136.02 -56.04
N SER A 428 52.53 136.40 -55.23
CA SER A 428 53.18 135.49 -54.27
C SER A 428 52.17 134.92 -53.26
N SER A 429 51.35 135.79 -52.64
CA SER A 429 50.36 135.37 -51.65
C SER A 429 49.27 134.49 -52.27
N THR A 430 48.88 134.76 -53.52
CA THR A 430 47.91 133.92 -54.23
C THR A 430 48.46 132.55 -54.56
N GLY A 431 49.74 132.44 -54.91
CA GLY A 431 50.41 131.15 -55.13
C GLY A 431 50.52 130.33 -53.84
N GLU A 432 50.77 130.97 -52.69
CA GLU A 432 50.75 130.31 -51.39
C GLU A 432 49.35 129.77 -51.04
N ILE A 433 48.29 130.57 -51.26
CA ILE A 433 46.91 130.12 -51.04
C ILE A 433 46.52 129.01 -52.01
N GLU A 434 46.89 129.10 -53.30
CA GLU A 434 46.65 128.06 -54.29
C GLU A 434 47.31 126.73 -53.90
N SER A 435 48.55 126.78 -53.41
CA SER A 435 49.24 125.61 -52.84
C SER A 435 48.48 125.01 -51.66
N LYS A 436 47.99 125.84 -50.73
CA LYS A 436 47.17 125.37 -49.59
C LYS A 436 45.83 124.78 -50.01
N ILE A 437 45.17 125.34 -51.02
CA ILE A 437 43.92 124.78 -51.56
C ILE A 437 44.19 123.43 -52.24
N THR A 438 45.32 123.28 -52.93
CA THR A 438 45.73 122.00 -53.51
C THR A 438 45.97 120.95 -52.42
N GLU A 439 46.65 121.31 -51.33
CA GLU A 439 46.81 120.45 -50.15
C GLU A 439 45.44 120.02 -49.56
N ILE A 440 44.46 120.93 -49.50
CA ILE A 440 43.10 120.64 -49.03
C ILE A 440 42.37 119.68 -49.98
N LEU A 441 42.46 119.89 -51.30
CA LEU A 441 41.82 119.01 -52.30
C LEU A 441 42.39 117.59 -52.25
N ASP A 442 43.71 117.45 -52.08
CA ASP A 442 44.36 116.16 -51.88
C ASP A 442 43.91 115.49 -50.58
N ALA A 443 43.78 116.26 -49.48
CA ALA A 443 43.25 115.75 -48.22
C ALA A 443 41.79 115.28 -48.35
N VAL A 444 40.94 116.02 -49.08
CA VAL A 444 39.56 115.64 -49.38
C VAL A 444 39.51 114.31 -50.15
N ASN A 445 40.31 114.14 -51.21
CA ASN A 445 40.35 112.88 -51.98
C ASN A 445 40.77 111.69 -51.10
N ARG A 446 41.79 111.86 -50.25
CA ARG A 446 42.20 110.83 -49.30
C ARG A 446 41.08 110.48 -48.31
N LEU A 447 40.36 111.48 -47.80
CA LEU A 447 39.24 111.27 -46.87
C LEU A 447 38.05 110.56 -47.52
N VAL A 448 37.74 110.84 -48.80
CA VAL A 448 36.69 110.11 -49.55
C VAL A 448 37.04 108.63 -49.67
N MET A 449 38.23 108.30 -50.19
CA MET A 449 38.66 106.90 -50.32
C MET A 449 38.69 106.17 -48.96
N SER A 450 39.16 106.84 -47.91
CA SER A 450 39.17 106.28 -46.55
C SER A 450 37.76 106.03 -46.02
N SER A 451 36.80 106.91 -46.34
CA SER A 451 35.42 106.80 -45.88
C SER A 451 34.64 105.74 -46.66
N GLU A 452 34.86 105.62 -47.98
CA GLU A 452 34.32 104.52 -48.80
C GLU A 452 34.81 103.16 -48.29
N LYS A 453 36.11 103.05 -48.03
CA LYS A 453 36.68 101.85 -47.40
C LYS A 453 36.07 101.56 -46.03
N SER A 454 35.83 102.58 -45.22
CA SER A 454 35.20 102.43 -43.90
C SER A 454 33.73 101.97 -44.02
N SER A 455 33.00 102.50 -45.00
CA SER A 455 31.62 102.08 -45.30
C SER A 455 31.55 100.61 -45.70
N GLN A 456 32.49 100.14 -46.54
CA GLN A 456 32.59 98.72 -46.91
C GLN A 456 32.83 97.83 -45.68
N LEU A 457 33.81 98.18 -44.84
CA LEU A 457 34.14 97.41 -43.63
C LEU A 457 32.95 97.35 -42.65
N ILE A 458 32.15 98.41 -42.57
CA ILE A 458 30.94 98.45 -41.75
C ILE A 458 29.84 97.56 -42.31
N GLN A 459 29.68 97.49 -43.64
CA GLN A 459 28.73 96.59 -44.27
C GLN A 459 29.12 95.12 -44.03
N GLU A 460 30.40 94.78 -44.20
CA GLU A 460 30.93 93.46 -43.85
C GLU A 460 30.67 93.15 -42.35
N GLY A 461 30.93 94.13 -41.46
CA GLY A 461 30.65 93.98 -40.03
C GLY A 461 29.16 93.75 -39.70
N GLN A 462 28.25 94.36 -40.46
CA GLN A 462 26.81 94.16 -40.32
C GLN A 462 26.37 92.75 -40.75
N GLU A 463 26.94 92.23 -41.85
CA GLU A 463 26.70 90.85 -42.29
C GLU A 463 27.17 89.84 -41.24
N TYR A 464 28.38 90.01 -40.69
CA TYR A 464 28.88 89.16 -39.61
C TYR A 464 28.02 89.22 -38.34
N ALA A 465 27.55 90.41 -37.95
CA ALA A 465 26.69 90.57 -36.78
C ALA A 465 25.34 89.86 -36.98
N THR A 466 24.74 89.99 -38.16
CA THR A 466 23.47 89.31 -38.50
C THR A 466 23.64 87.79 -38.48
N HIS A 467 24.69 87.27 -39.10
CA HIS A 467 25.00 85.84 -39.10
C HIS A 467 25.27 85.31 -37.68
N THR A 468 25.89 86.11 -36.81
CA THR A 468 26.11 85.75 -35.41
C THR A 468 24.78 85.58 -34.65
N VAL A 469 23.78 86.42 -34.91
CA VAL A 469 22.43 86.28 -34.31
C VAL A 469 21.76 84.98 -34.76
N GLU A 470 21.85 84.63 -36.05
CA GLU A 470 21.31 83.38 -36.57
C GLU A 470 21.93 82.16 -35.87
N MET A 471 23.26 82.11 -35.74
CA MET A 471 23.94 81.02 -35.03
C MET A 471 23.56 80.95 -33.54
N LEU A 472 23.33 82.09 -32.89
CA LEU A 472 22.87 82.12 -31.49
C LEU A 472 21.44 81.57 -31.36
N MET A 473 20.56 81.84 -32.33
CA MET A 473 19.21 81.27 -32.35
C MET A 473 19.21 79.75 -32.54
N GLU A 474 20.05 79.22 -33.43
CA GLU A 474 20.25 77.76 -33.55
C GLU A 474 20.81 77.16 -32.25
N GLY A 475 21.71 77.88 -31.57
CA GLY A 475 22.23 77.48 -30.26
C GLY A 475 21.15 77.41 -29.17
N ILE A 476 20.19 78.34 -29.18
CA ILE A 476 19.03 78.34 -28.27
C ILE A 476 18.20 77.07 -28.43
N GLU A 477 17.90 76.67 -29.68
CA GLU A 477 17.14 75.45 -29.98
C GLU A 477 17.89 74.19 -29.50
N SER A 478 19.19 74.10 -29.79
CA SER A 478 20.03 72.97 -29.37
C SER A 478 20.13 72.82 -27.84
N VAL A 479 20.18 73.94 -27.11
CA VAL A 479 20.18 73.94 -25.64
C VAL A 479 18.84 73.46 -25.07
N ASP A 480 17.72 73.84 -25.69
CA ASP A 480 16.38 73.39 -25.27
C ASP A 480 16.19 71.88 -25.49
N GLU A 481 16.64 71.36 -26.64
CA GLU A 481 16.65 69.92 -26.92
C GLU A 481 17.49 69.16 -25.89
N THR A 482 18.67 69.69 -25.55
CA THR A 482 19.57 69.11 -24.53
C THR A 482 18.91 69.07 -23.15
N SER A 483 18.25 70.15 -22.73
CA SER A 483 17.51 70.23 -21.47
C SER A 483 16.37 69.21 -21.44
N SER A 484 15.60 69.11 -22.53
CA SER A 484 14.50 68.16 -22.67
C SER A 484 14.97 66.70 -22.60
N ALA A 485 16.05 66.35 -23.32
CA ALA A 485 16.66 65.03 -23.28
C ALA A 485 17.16 64.66 -21.87
N ALA A 486 17.81 65.61 -21.19
CA ALA A 486 18.29 65.40 -19.82
C ALA A 486 17.13 65.16 -18.83
N ARG A 487 16.01 65.90 -18.95
CA ARG A 487 14.79 65.66 -18.14
C ARG A 487 14.23 64.26 -18.39
N GLN A 488 14.18 63.80 -19.64
CA GLN A 488 13.69 62.47 -19.98
C GLN A 488 14.59 61.35 -19.43
N ILE A 489 15.91 61.53 -19.45
CA ILE A 489 16.86 60.61 -18.82
C ILE A 489 16.58 60.53 -17.32
N SER A 490 16.48 61.68 -16.63
CA SER A 490 16.20 61.73 -15.19
C SER A 490 14.92 60.98 -14.80
N LEU A 491 13.82 61.18 -15.55
CA LEU A 491 12.56 60.48 -15.34
C LEU A 491 12.70 58.96 -15.54
N SER A 492 13.35 58.54 -16.63
CA SER A 492 13.55 57.12 -16.95
C SER A 492 14.41 56.43 -15.90
N THR A 493 15.46 57.10 -15.44
CA THR A 493 16.35 56.61 -14.38
C THR A 493 15.64 56.49 -13.04
N LYS A 494 14.76 57.44 -12.69
CA LYS A 494 13.93 57.35 -11.48
C LYS A 494 12.98 56.14 -11.53
N GLN A 495 12.45 55.83 -12.71
CA GLN A 495 11.63 54.63 -12.93
C GLN A 495 12.46 53.34 -12.83
N GLN A 496 13.69 53.33 -13.35
CA GLN A 496 14.63 52.22 -13.16
C GLN A 496 14.95 51.97 -11.68
N GLN A 497 15.05 53.04 -10.87
CA GLN A 497 15.26 52.95 -9.43
C GLN A 497 14.08 52.24 -8.71
N ILE A 498 12.85 52.55 -9.10
CA ILE A 498 11.65 51.88 -8.58
C ILE A 498 11.66 50.40 -8.98
N ALA A 499 11.98 50.09 -10.24
CA ALA A 499 12.06 48.70 -10.71
C ALA A 499 13.15 47.91 -9.97
N SER A 500 14.32 48.50 -9.75
CA SER A 500 15.41 47.89 -8.97
C SER A 500 14.98 47.57 -7.53
N SER A 501 14.29 48.49 -6.86
CA SER A 501 13.73 48.25 -5.53
C SER A 501 12.74 47.08 -5.51
N GLN A 502 11.91 46.95 -6.54
CA GLN A 502 11.01 45.79 -6.68
C GLN A 502 11.76 44.47 -6.87
N VAL A 503 12.87 44.47 -7.62
CA VAL A 503 13.73 43.28 -7.75
C VAL A 503 14.30 42.87 -6.40
N VAL A 504 14.79 43.82 -5.59
CA VAL A 504 15.30 43.54 -4.24
C VAL A 504 14.22 42.94 -3.33
N ILE A 505 12.98 43.43 -3.41
CA ILE A 505 11.86 42.83 -2.67
C ILE A 505 11.60 41.39 -3.13
N ALA A 506 11.61 41.13 -4.45
CA ALA A 506 11.43 39.79 -4.99
C ALA A 506 12.56 38.83 -4.57
N LEU A 507 13.81 39.31 -4.52
CA LEU A 507 14.95 38.54 -4.03
C LEU A 507 14.79 38.12 -2.57
N LYS A 508 14.22 39.00 -1.72
CA LYS A 508 13.92 38.67 -0.33
C LYS A 508 12.86 37.56 -0.19
N ASP A 509 11.92 37.47 -1.12
CA ASP A 509 10.97 36.35 -1.15
C ASP A 509 11.62 35.06 -1.66
N ILE A 510 12.55 35.15 -2.62
CA ILE A 510 13.37 34.01 -3.05
C ILE A 510 14.24 33.51 -1.88
N GLU A 511 14.84 34.41 -1.10
CA GLU A 511 15.62 34.06 0.10
C GLU A 511 14.80 33.24 1.11
N LYS A 512 13.56 33.64 1.39
CA LYS A 512 12.65 32.83 2.24
C LYS A 512 12.35 31.45 1.63
N GLY A 513 12.23 31.39 0.30
CA GLY A 513 12.06 30.15 -0.44
C GLY A 513 13.26 29.23 -0.31
N VAL A 514 14.48 29.78 -0.41
CA VAL A 514 15.76 29.07 -0.19
C VAL A 514 15.83 28.51 1.22
N GLN A 515 15.47 29.31 2.24
CA GLN A 515 15.45 28.86 3.63
C GLN A 515 14.44 27.71 3.84
N SER A 516 13.24 27.83 3.27
CA SER A 516 12.22 26.78 3.33
C SER A 516 12.64 25.49 2.60
N ALA A 517 13.35 25.62 1.47
CA ALA A 517 13.90 24.50 0.74
C ALA A 517 14.99 23.77 1.54
N ASN A 518 15.83 24.51 2.25
CA ASN A 518 16.86 23.95 3.13
C ASN A 518 16.24 23.17 4.31
N ASP A 519 15.23 23.76 4.97
CA ASP A 519 14.47 23.07 6.03
C ASP A 519 13.79 21.78 5.52
N SER A 520 13.29 21.82 4.28
CA SER A 520 12.66 20.65 3.63
C SER A 520 13.67 19.57 3.28
N ALA A 521 14.88 19.94 2.86
CA ALA A 521 15.98 19.00 2.64
C ALA A 521 16.39 18.33 3.96
N PHE A 522 16.50 19.09 5.05
CA PHE A 522 16.83 18.54 6.37
C PHE A 522 15.78 17.53 6.86
N LYS A 523 14.48 17.85 6.71
CA LYS A 523 13.39 16.93 7.03
C LYS A 523 13.40 15.68 6.15
N SER A 524 13.66 15.84 4.85
CA SER A 524 13.77 14.71 3.92
C SER A 524 14.91 13.77 4.30
N HIS A 525 16.07 14.31 4.71
CA HIS A 525 17.16 13.48 5.24
C HIS A 525 16.73 12.62 6.43
N ALA A 526 16.01 13.21 7.39
CA ALA A 526 15.52 12.48 8.56
C ALA A 526 14.54 11.36 8.18
N ILE A 527 13.59 11.64 7.27
CA ILE A 527 12.62 10.66 6.77
C ILE A 527 13.33 9.52 6.05
N VAL A 528 14.34 9.82 5.22
CA VAL A 528 15.07 8.79 4.49
C VAL A 528 15.88 7.92 5.43
N ALA A 529 16.50 8.50 6.47
CA ALA A 529 17.19 7.72 7.50
C ALA A 529 16.23 6.73 8.21
N GLU A 530 15.01 7.18 8.54
CA GLU A 530 13.98 6.33 9.12
C GLU A 530 13.49 5.24 8.15
N LEU A 531 13.35 5.55 6.85
CA LEU A 531 12.99 4.57 5.82
C LEU A 531 14.08 3.49 5.64
N THR A 532 15.35 3.89 5.69
CA THR A 532 16.47 2.96 5.62
C THR A 532 16.50 2.03 6.83
N ASP A 533 16.29 2.57 8.03
CA ASP A 533 16.21 1.77 9.26
C ASP A 533 15.01 0.80 9.22
N LEU A 534 13.83 1.26 8.83
CA LEU A 534 12.64 0.41 8.70
C LEU A 534 12.83 -0.69 7.64
N SER A 535 13.47 -0.38 6.51
CA SER A 535 13.83 -1.35 5.48
C SER A 535 14.79 -2.41 6.04
N GLU A 536 15.77 -2.02 6.85
CA GLU A 536 16.70 -2.96 7.48
C GLU A 536 16.01 -3.85 8.53
N GLN A 537 15.10 -3.30 9.33
CA GLN A 537 14.27 -4.07 10.26
C GLN A 537 13.39 -5.09 9.53
N LEU A 538 12.74 -4.69 8.43
CA LEU A 538 11.95 -5.60 7.59
C LEU A 538 12.82 -6.70 6.97
N ARG A 539 14.01 -6.35 6.48
CA ARG A 539 14.97 -7.32 5.94
C ARG A 539 15.37 -8.34 7.01
N SER A 540 15.66 -7.87 8.22
CA SER A 540 15.98 -8.75 9.36
C SER A 540 14.82 -9.69 9.67
N LEU A 541 13.59 -9.19 9.68
CA LEU A 541 12.39 -10.00 9.92
C LEU A 541 12.20 -11.06 8.84
N VAL A 542 12.37 -10.72 7.56
CA VAL A 542 12.32 -11.67 6.44
C VAL A 542 13.38 -12.76 6.60
N LEU A 543 14.60 -12.39 7.01
CA LEU A 543 15.69 -13.34 7.23
C LEU A 543 15.44 -14.31 8.41
N THR A 544 14.51 -14.02 9.32
CA THR A 544 14.09 -14.99 10.34
C THR A 544 13.31 -16.17 9.76
N PHE A 545 12.73 -16.02 8.56
CA PHE A 545 12.10 -17.11 7.82
C PHE A 545 13.14 -17.79 6.93
N LYS A 546 13.34 -19.09 7.14
CA LYS A 546 14.13 -19.90 6.21
C LYS A 546 13.22 -20.26 5.04
N HIS A 547 13.40 -19.56 3.93
CA HIS A 547 12.89 -20.00 2.64
C HIS A 547 14.07 -20.47 1.78
N GLU A 548 13.83 -21.40 0.88
CA GLU A 548 14.81 -21.80 -0.12
C GLU A 548 15.19 -20.54 -0.92
N LYS A 549 16.48 -20.19 -0.96
CA LYS A 549 16.97 -19.22 -1.95
C LYS A 549 16.66 -19.83 -3.31
N ASP A 550 15.81 -19.17 -4.09
CA ASP A 550 15.56 -19.55 -5.47
C ASP A 550 16.92 -19.76 -6.19
N PRO A 551 17.18 -20.93 -6.80
CA PRO A 551 18.42 -21.17 -7.54
C PRO A 551 18.57 -20.29 -8.80
N ALA A 552 17.57 -19.47 -9.15
CA ALA A 552 17.56 -18.69 -10.37
C ALA A 552 17.46 -17.17 -10.11
N GLY A 553 18.58 -16.54 -9.78
CA GLY A 553 18.70 -15.08 -9.77
C GLY A 553 20.16 -14.62 -9.86
N PRO A 554 20.62 -14.10 -11.01
CA PRO A 554 22.03 -13.78 -11.20
C PRO A 554 22.33 -12.36 -10.70
N HIS A 555 22.35 -12.11 -9.40
CA HIS A 555 22.89 -10.86 -8.86
C HIS A 555 23.68 -11.08 -7.56
N GLY A 556 24.72 -11.90 -7.68
CA GLY A 556 25.89 -11.86 -6.80
C GLY A 556 27.04 -11.14 -7.50
N ALA A 557 26.86 -9.87 -7.89
CA ALA A 557 27.99 -9.01 -8.23
C ALA A 557 28.47 -8.36 -6.94
N VAL A 558 29.45 -9.02 -6.32
CA VAL A 558 30.32 -8.43 -5.31
C VAL A 558 31.00 -7.21 -5.96
N LEU A 559 30.54 -6.02 -5.61
CA LEU A 559 31.30 -4.79 -5.81
C LEU A 559 32.36 -4.76 -4.70
N GLU A 560 33.55 -5.28 -5.01
CA GLU A 560 34.77 -4.80 -4.36
C GLU A 560 35.00 -3.35 -4.81
N LEU A 561 34.83 -2.41 -3.89
CA LEU A 561 35.30 -1.03 -4.04
C LEU A 561 36.74 -0.96 -3.54
N GLY A 562 37.67 -0.74 -4.47
CA GLY A 562 38.92 -0.02 -4.23
C GLY A 562 38.75 1.46 -4.58
#